data_AF-A0A4Y2HI98-F1
#
_entry.id   AF-A0A4Y2HI98-F1
#
_cell.length_a   1.000
_cell.length_b   1.000
_cell.length_c   1.000
_cell.angle_alpha   90.00
_cell.angle_beta   90.00
_cell.angle_gamma   90.00
#
_symmetry.space_group_name_H-M   'P 1'
#
loop_
_entity.id
_entity.type
_entity.pdbx_description
1 polymer ?
#
loop_
_entity_poly.entity_id
_entity_poly.type
_entity_poly.pdbx_seq_one_letter_code
_entity_poly.pdbx_strand_id
1 'polypeptide(L)'
;MRDKNVPISRRFIIEKALQFAKTLVYDEFRGINGWLEKFKRRHGIMAKVISDESKDVDDNDSENWITETLSKILKDYKPENIFNADETALFFQCLPQKTFTFKKEKCFGGKQNKARLTVMTGHQKLKPLVIGRSKNPRCFKDAKSLKIDYDFNKKSWMTSEIFEKWVQKLDKRMIAECRKIAFVFDNYPSHPKESNQKLKNVIVF
;
A
#
# COMPACT_ATOMS: atom_id res chain seq x y z
N MET A 1 26.88 -6.85 -2.32
CA MET A 1 25.65 -7.33 -3.04
C MET A 1 24.41 -6.82 -2.33
N ARG A 2 24.26 -7.04 -1.02
CA ARG A 2 23.24 -6.34 -0.21
C ARG A 2 23.50 -4.83 -0.12
N ASP A 3 24.75 -4.40 -0.12
CA ASP A 3 25.15 -2.97 -0.12
C ASP A 3 24.74 -2.24 -1.41
N LYS A 4 24.36 -3.00 -2.45
CA LYS A 4 23.79 -2.49 -3.70
C LYS A 4 22.27 -2.72 -3.79
N ASN A 5 21.62 -3.07 -2.68
CA ASN A 5 20.18 -3.33 -2.57
C ASN A 5 19.64 -4.43 -3.48
N VAL A 6 20.48 -5.36 -3.91
CA VAL A 6 20.06 -6.47 -4.77
C VAL A 6 19.43 -7.57 -3.91
N PRO A 7 18.19 -8.01 -4.18
CA PRO A 7 17.57 -9.13 -3.47
C PRO A 7 18.36 -10.42 -3.66
N ILE A 8 18.74 -11.06 -2.55
CA ILE A 8 19.47 -12.33 -2.58
C ILE A 8 18.50 -13.49 -2.41
N SER A 9 18.32 -14.27 -3.47
CA SER A 9 17.44 -15.44 -3.45
C SER A 9 18.09 -16.68 -2.83
N ARG A 10 17.26 -17.65 -2.42
CA ARG A 10 17.69 -18.99 -1.98
C ARG A 10 18.66 -19.63 -2.97
N ARG A 11 18.33 -19.55 -4.27
CA ARG A 11 19.10 -20.16 -5.35
C ARG A 11 20.49 -19.54 -5.46
N PHE A 12 20.57 -18.22 -5.30
CA PHE A 12 21.85 -17.50 -5.34
C PHE A 12 22.80 -17.94 -4.22
N ILE A 13 22.29 -18.13 -3.00
CA ILE A 13 23.08 -18.60 -1.86
C ILE A 13 23.60 -20.03 -2.11
N ILE A 14 22.76 -20.92 -2.64
CA ILE A 14 23.14 -22.31 -2.95
C ILE A 14 24.19 -22.34 -4.06
N GLU A 15 24.01 -21.60 -5.14
CA GLU A 15 24.96 -21.55 -6.26
C GLU A 15 26.33 -21.02 -5.81
N LYS A 16 26.36 -19.98 -4.97
CA LYS A 16 27.62 -19.48 -4.38
C LYS A 16 28.27 -20.48 -3.43
N ALA A 17 27.48 -21.17 -2.60
CA ALA A 17 28.02 -22.20 -1.71
C ALA A 17 28.63 -23.38 -2.49
N LEU A 18 28.02 -23.77 -3.60
CA LEU A 18 28.57 -24.80 -4.50
C LEU A 18 29.86 -24.35 -5.18
N GLN A 19 29.96 -23.07 -5.59
CA GLN A 19 31.21 -22.52 -6.12
C GLN A 19 32.34 -22.59 -5.07
N PHE A 20 32.08 -22.16 -3.84
CA PHE A 20 33.06 -22.24 -2.76
C PHE A 20 33.45 -23.68 -2.42
N ALA A 21 32.49 -24.59 -2.37
CA ALA A 21 32.77 -26.00 -2.11
C ALA A 21 33.72 -26.59 -3.15
N LYS A 22 33.53 -26.29 -4.44
CA LYS A 22 34.47 -26.70 -5.50
C LYS A 22 35.86 -26.09 -5.33
N THR A 23 35.95 -24.80 -5.04
CA THR A 23 37.24 -24.13 -4.81
C THR A 23 37.98 -24.69 -3.59
N LEU A 24 37.24 -25.11 -2.56
CA LEU A 24 37.79 -25.69 -1.33
C LEU A 24 37.94 -27.21 -1.40
N VAL A 25 37.73 -27.84 -2.57
CA VAL A 25 37.87 -29.29 -2.80
C VAL A 25 36.91 -30.14 -1.94
N TYR A 26 35.70 -29.63 -1.70
CA TYR A 26 34.60 -30.34 -1.04
C TYR A 26 33.57 -30.82 -2.07
N ASP A 27 33.93 -31.85 -2.84
CA ASP A 27 33.11 -32.34 -3.97
C ASP A 27 31.80 -33.03 -3.53
N GLU A 28 31.70 -33.46 -2.27
CA GLU A 28 30.50 -34.09 -1.72
C GLU A 28 29.41 -33.07 -1.32
N PHE A 29 29.72 -31.78 -1.29
CA PHE A 29 28.76 -30.77 -0.88
C PHE A 29 27.68 -30.55 -1.95
N ARG A 30 26.45 -30.94 -1.62
CA ARG A 30 25.31 -30.87 -2.56
C ARG A 30 24.38 -29.66 -2.37
N GLY A 31 24.68 -28.77 -1.43
CA GLY A 31 23.87 -27.55 -1.22
C GLY A 31 22.39 -27.82 -0.91
N ILE A 32 22.09 -28.91 -0.18
CA ILE A 32 20.71 -29.33 0.10
C ILE A 32 19.93 -28.32 0.95
N ASN A 33 18.60 -28.35 0.83
CA ASN A 33 17.71 -27.45 1.56
C ASN A 33 17.96 -27.46 3.09
N GLY A 34 18.25 -28.63 3.67
CA GLY A 34 18.55 -28.74 5.10
C GLY A 34 19.82 -28.01 5.54
N TRP A 35 20.85 -27.94 4.68
CA TRP A 35 22.04 -27.15 4.96
C TRP A 35 21.71 -25.66 4.97
N LEU A 36 20.95 -25.18 3.98
CA LEU A 36 20.60 -23.76 3.89
C LEU A 36 19.76 -23.29 5.08
N GLU A 37 18.79 -24.09 5.53
CA GLU A 37 17.99 -23.72 6.72
C GLU A 37 18.86 -23.66 7.99
N LYS A 38 19.79 -24.61 8.16
CA LYS A 38 20.74 -24.60 9.29
C LYS A 38 21.71 -23.42 9.21
N PHE A 39 22.22 -23.11 8.01
CA PHE A 39 23.10 -21.98 7.75
C PHE A 39 22.40 -20.65 8.07
N LYS A 40 21.18 -20.46 7.56
CA LYS A 40 20.36 -19.29 7.86
C LYS A 40 20.13 -19.13 9.35
N ARG A 41 19.72 -20.19 10.04
CA ARG A 41 19.51 -20.16 11.49
C ARG A 41 20.79 -19.83 12.27
N ARG A 42 21.91 -20.45 11.91
CA ARG A 42 23.20 -20.22 12.56
C ARG A 42 23.69 -18.78 12.42
N HIS A 43 23.42 -18.15 11.29
CA HIS A 43 23.87 -16.79 10.98
C HIS A 43 22.77 -15.73 11.09
N GLY A 44 21.61 -16.05 11.69
CA GLY A 44 20.51 -15.10 11.86
C GLY A 44 19.90 -14.57 10.55
N ILE A 45 20.04 -15.29 9.43
CA ILE A 45 19.56 -14.84 8.12
C ILE A 45 18.06 -15.13 8.01
N MET A 46 17.25 -14.07 8.06
CA MET A 46 15.80 -14.14 7.88
C MET A 46 15.38 -13.70 6.48
N ALA A 47 14.32 -14.31 5.96
CA ALA A 47 13.63 -13.83 4.77
C ALA A 47 12.63 -12.73 5.20
N LYS A 48 12.82 -11.51 4.72
CA LYS A 48 11.87 -10.42 4.89
C LYS A 48 11.20 -10.14 3.54
N VAL A 49 9.93 -9.78 3.56
CA VAL A 49 9.27 -9.17 2.40
C VAL A 49 9.88 -7.79 2.25
N ILE A 50 10.38 -7.48 1.06
CA ILE A 50 10.89 -6.15 0.74
C ILE A 50 9.65 -5.28 0.49
N SER A 51 9.48 -4.24 1.30
CA SER A 51 8.50 -3.18 1.03
C SER A 51 9.19 -2.15 0.13
N ASP A 52 8.56 -1.79 -0.98
CA ASP A 52 9.13 -0.87 -1.96
C ASP A 52 9.11 0.61 -1.50
N GLU A 53 8.37 0.93 -0.42
CA GLU A 53 8.12 2.32 0.00
C GLU A 53 9.08 2.85 1.07
N SER A 54 9.89 1.99 1.72
CA SER A 54 10.68 2.41 2.90
C SER A 54 11.95 3.20 2.60
N LYS A 55 12.12 3.72 1.39
CA LYS A 55 13.37 4.39 0.94
C LYS A 55 13.19 5.78 0.39
N ASP A 56 11.95 6.20 0.13
CA ASP A 56 11.69 7.46 -0.55
C ASP A 56 11.58 8.65 0.41
N VAL A 57 11.75 8.43 1.73
CA VAL A 57 11.66 9.49 2.75
C VAL A 57 12.92 9.46 3.63
N ASP A 58 13.57 10.62 3.78
CA ASP A 58 14.62 10.82 4.79
C ASP A 58 13.95 10.87 6.16
N ASP A 59 14.21 9.87 7.01
CA ASP A 59 13.59 9.71 8.32
C ASP A 59 13.71 11.00 9.16
N ASN A 60 14.84 11.72 9.05
CA ASN A 60 15.10 12.93 9.83
C ASN A 60 14.24 14.14 9.41
N ASP A 61 13.95 14.29 8.11
CA ASP A 61 13.11 15.36 7.60
C ASP A 61 11.64 15.13 7.96
N SER A 62 11.19 13.88 7.91
CA SER A 62 9.83 13.50 8.32
C SER A 62 9.58 13.70 9.81
N GLU A 63 10.55 13.34 10.66
CA GLU A 63 10.43 13.47 12.10
C GLU A 63 10.41 14.94 12.54
N ASN A 64 11.24 15.79 11.91
CA ASN A 64 11.19 17.24 12.11
C ASN A 64 9.85 17.85 11.67
N TRP A 65 9.30 17.42 10.53
CA TRP A 65 8.00 17.93 10.07
C TRP A 65 6.87 17.53 11.04
N ILE A 66 6.85 16.27 11.50
CA ILE A 66 5.85 15.78 12.45
C ILE A 66 5.93 16.57 13.77
N THR A 67 7.13 16.72 14.31
CA THR A 67 7.34 17.33 15.64
C THR A 67 7.20 18.85 15.62
N GLU A 68 7.80 19.54 14.66
CA GLU A 68 7.88 21.01 14.67
C GLU A 68 6.73 21.68 13.91
N THR A 69 6.09 21.00 12.95
CA THR A 69 5.05 21.58 12.11
C THR A 69 3.69 20.95 12.41
N LEU A 70 3.54 19.65 12.16
CA LEU A 70 2.25 18.97 12.30
C LEU A 70 1.74 19.04 13.75
N SER A 71 2.61 18.81 14.75
CA SER A 71 2.20 18.87 16.15
C SER A 71 1.67 20.25 16.56
N LYS A 72 2.26 21.34 16.04
CA LYS A 72 1.82 22.71 16.35
C LYS A 72 0.48 23.01 15.72
N ILE A 73 0.28 22.58 14.47
CA ILE A 73 -0.98 22.71 13.75
C ILE A 73 -2.10 21.93 14.44
N LEU A 74 -1.83 20.69 14.84
CA LEU A 74 -2.86 19.81 15.42
C LEU A 74 -3.24 20.21 16.86
N LYS A 75 -2.42 20.99 17.58
CA LYS A 75 -2.75 21.50 18.93
C LYS A 75 -4.02 22.36 18.96
N ASP A 76 -4.34 23.03 17.86
CA ASP A 76 -5.54 23.86 17.75
C ASP A 76 -6.82 23.03 17.55
N TYR A 77 -6.69 21.71 17.37
CA TYR A 77 -7.79 20.78 17.14
C TYR A 77 -7.95 19.81 18.31
N LYS A 78 -9.19 19.58 18.71
CA LYS A 78 -9.51 18.45 19.59
C LYS A 78 -9.17 17.13 18.89
N PRO A 79 -8.72 16.08 19.61
CA PRO A 79 -8.41 14.78 19.01
C PRO A 79 -9.54 14.20 18.13
N GLU A 80 -10.79 14.41 18.52
CA GLU A 80 -11.96 13.99 17.76
C GLU A 80 -12.08 14.67 16.38
N ASN A 81 -11.54 15.89 16.23
CA ASN A 81 -11.53 16.72 15.02
C ASN A 81 -10.29 16.52 14.15
N ILE A 82 -9.40 15.60 14.54
CA ILE A 82 -8.27 15.18 13.72
C ILE A 82 -8.72 13.94 12.95
N PHE A 83 -8.86 14.11 11.64
CA PHE A 83 -9.32 13.07 10.74
C PHE A 83 -8.14 12.54 9.93
N ASN A 84 -8.18 11.23 9.70
CA ASN A 84 -7.33 10.55 8.74
C ASN A 84 -8.23 9.79 7.76
N ALA A 85 -7.76 9.60 6.54
CA ALA A 85 -8.28 8.61 5.61
C ALA A 85 -7.12 8.02 4.82
N ASP A 86 -7.30 6.78 4.40
CA ASP A 86 -6.29 6.07 3.63
C ASP A 86 -6.95 5.23 2.54
N GLU A 87 -6.18 4.97 1.49
CA GLU A 87 -6.57 4.23 0.30
C GLU A 87 -5.95 2.84 0.30
N THR A 88 -6.78 1.83 0.03
CA THR A 88 -6.31 0.46 -0.14
C THR A 88 -6.79 -0.15 -1.44
N ALA A 89 -5.90 -0.92 -2.09
CA ALA A 89 -6.23 -1.65 -3.30
C ALA A 89 -6.79 -3.05 -2.94
N LEU A 90 -8.06 -3.28 -3.24
CA LEU A 90 -8.71 -4.57 -3.12
C LEU A 90 -8.62 -5.37 -4.42
N PHE A 91 -7.78 -6.40 -4.44
CA PHE A 91 -7.63 -7.30 -5.59
C PHE A 91 -8.56 -8.51 -5.46
N PHE A 92 -9.74 -8.43 -6.07
CA PHE A 92 -10.81 -9.42 -5.89
C PHE A 92 -10.78 -10.57 -6.92
N GLN A 93 -9.89 -10.52 -7.93
CA GLN A 93 -9.71 -11.61 -8.92
C GLN A 93 -8.29 -12.18 -8.93
N CYS A 94 -7.45 -11.81 -7.96
CA CYS A 94 -6.10 -12.36 -7.84
C CYS A 94 -6.15 -13.82 -7.38
N LEU A 95 -5.42 -14.69 -8.09
CA LEU A 95 -5.25 -16.09 -7.69
C LEU A 95 -4.10 -16.20 -6.67
N PRO A 96 -4.06 -17.26 -5.84
CA PRO A 96 -2.93 -17.53 -4.96
C PRO A 96 -1.60 -17.54 -5.74
N GLN A 97 -0.56 -16.93 -5.18
CA GLN A 97 0.79 -16.95 -5.78
C GLN A 97 1.50 -18.29 -5.61
N LYS A 98 1.02 -19.14 -4.69
CA LYS A 98 1.60 -20.44 -4.39
C LYS A 98 0.52 -21.50 -4.54
N THR A 99 0.89 -22.60 -5.19
CA THR A 99 0.07 -23.80 -5.30
C THR A 99 0.90 -25.00 -4.85
N PHE A 100 0.24 -26.05 -4.37
CA PHE A 100 0.90 -27.32 -4.05
C PHE A 100 1.00 -28.16 -5.31
N THR A 101 2.21 -28.67 -5.59
CA THR A 101 2.51 -29.39 -6.84
C THR A 101 3.35 -30.61 -6.51
N PHE A 102 3.23 -31.67 -7.32
CA PHE A 102 4.10 -32.83 -7.13
C PHE A 102 5.55 -32.50 -7.50
N LYS A 103 6.51 -33.16 -6.84
CA LYS A 103 7.94 -32.83 -6.85
C LYS A 103 8.62 -32.83 -8.23
N LYS A 104 7.97 -33.39 -9.26
CA LYS A 104 8.47 -33.50 -10.64
C LYS A 104 7.58 -32.81 -11.68
N GLU A 105 6.50 -32.16 -11.25
CA GLU A 105 5.61 -31.45 -12.17
C GLU A 105 6.13 -30.03 -12.41
N LYS A 106 6.17 -29.66 -13.70
CA LYS A 106 6.40 -28.27 -14.07
C LYS A 106 5.10 -27.50 -13.85
N CYS A 107 5.07 -26.62 -12.87
CA CYS A 107 3.99 -25.65 -12.73
C CYS A 107 4.34 -24.34 -13.41
N PHE A 108 3.45 -23.93 -14.31
CA PHE A 108 3.51 -22.63 -14.98
C PHE A 108 2.49 -21.71 -14.30
N GLY A 109 2.97 -20.60 -13.74
CA GLY A 109 2.09 -19.55 -13.24
C GLY A 109 1.50 -18.76 -14.40
N GLY A 110 0.19 -18.54 -14.39
CA GLY A 110 -0.48 -17.63 -15.32
C GLY A 110 -0.25 -16.16 -14.96
N LYS A 111 -0.54 -15.25 -15.90
CA LYS A 111 -0.57 -13.81 -15.62
C LYS A 111 -1.65 -13.54 -14.56
N GLN A 112 -1.23 -12.98 -13.43
CA GLN A 112 -2.16 -12.62 -12.35
C GLN A 112 -3.18 -11.60 -12.87
N ASN A 113 -4.46 -11.88 -12.62
CA ASN A 113 -5.52 -10.93 -12.95
C ASN A 113 -5.50 -9.80 -11.90
N LYS A 114 -4.96 -8.66 -12.31
CA LYS A 114 -4.84 -7.46 -11.47
C LYS A 114 -6.12 -6.62 -11.43
N ALA A 115 -7.29 -7.23 -11.66
CA ALA A 115 -8.56 -6.53 -11.46
C ALA A 115 -8.66 -6.13 -9.98
N ARG A 116 -8.86 -4.83 -9.76
CA ARG A 116 -8.86 -4.22 -8.44
C ARG A 116 -9.96 -3.19 -8.31
N LEU A 117 -10.28 -2.88 -7.06
CA LEU A 117 -10.99 -1.69 -6.64
C LEU A 117 -10.06 -0.90 -5.74
N THR A 118 -10.08 0.44 -5.81
CA THR A 118 -9.52 1.27 -4.75
C THR A 118 -10.63 1.56 -3.76
N VAL A 119 -10.39 1.34 -2.47
CA VAL A 119 -11.32 1.64 -1.39
C VAL A 119 -10.65 2.65 -0.48
N MET A 120 -11.29 3.79 -0.27
CA MET A 120 -10.84 4.79 0.68
C MET A 120 -11.80 4.81 1.87
N THR A 121 -11.24 4.73 3.07
CA THR A 121 -11.99 4.77 4.32
C THR A 121 -11.44 5.88 5.20
N GLY A 122 -12.34 6.61 5.87
CA GLY A 122 -11.97 7.69 6.77
C GLY A 122 -12.45 7.47 8.20
N HIS A 123 -11.98 8.33 9.09
CA HIS A 123 -12.33 8.36 10.51
C HIS A 123 -13.86 8.51 10.73
N GLN A 124 -14.37 8.09 11.91
CA GLN A 124 -15.78 8.23 12.32
C GLN A 124 -16.86 7.65 11.37
N LYS A 125 -16.57 6.50 10.75
CA LYS A 125 -17.54 5.81 9.86
C LYS A 125 -18.00 6.72 8.71
N LEU A 126 -17.10 7.56 8.18
CA LEU A 126 -17.34 8.22 6.90
C LEU A 126 -17.70 7.15 5.86
N LYS A 127 -18.66 7.49 4.99
CA LYS A 127 -19.12 6.59 3.95
C LYS A 127 -17.92 6.23 3.04
N PRO A 128 -17.56 4.95 2.89
CA PRO A 128 -16.40 4.58 2.09
C PRO A 128 -16.56 5.01 0.64
N LEU A 129 -15.47 5.47 0.04
CA LEU A 129 -15.39 5.71 -1.40
C LEU A 129 -14.79 4.47 -2.07
N VAL A 130 -15.46 3.96 -3.09
CA VAL A 130 -15.00 2.86 -3.92
C VAL A 130 -14.79 3.35 -5.34
N ILE A 131 -13.60 3.13 -5.88
CA ILE A 131 -13.23 3.48 -7.25
C ILE A 131 -13.08 2.20 -8.06
N GLY A 132 -14.00 2.01 -9.00
CA GLY A 132 -13.98 0.87 -9.91
C GLY A 132 -13.53 1.24 -11.32
N ARG A 133 -13.52 0.23 -12.20
CA ARG A 133 -13.12 0.41 -13.62
C ARG A 133 -14.24 0.96 -14.49
N SER A 134 -15.46 0.49 -14.27
CA SER A 134 -16.63 0.83 -15.08
C SER A 134 -17.36 2.02 -14.48
N LYS A 135 -17.80 2.97 -15.30
CA LYS A 135 -18.71 4.04 -14.85
C LYS A 135 -20.00 3.47 -14.27
N ASN A 136 -20.55 2.44 -14.90
CA ASN A 136 -21.76 1.73 -14.46
C ASN A 136 -21.45 0.23 -14.34
N PRO A 137 -21.03 -0.25 -13.16
CA PRO A 137 -20.85 -1.68 -12.91
C PRO A 137 -22.16 -2.45 -13.07
N ARG A 138 -22.11 -3.60 -13.73
CA ARG A 138 -23.31 -4.46 -13.91
C ARG A 138 -23.92 -4.90 -12.57
N CYS A 139 -23.09 -5.06 -11.53
CA CYS A 139 -23.55 -5.39 -10.18
C CYS A 139 -24.38 -4.30 -9.50
N PHE A 140 -24.43 -3.07 -10.05
CA PHE A 140 -25.24 -1.98 -9.50
C PHE A 140 -26.56 -1.75 -10.24
N LYS A 141 -26.85 -2.53 -11.29
CA LYS A 141 -28.00 -2.29 -12.19
C LYS A 141 -29.34 -2.17 -11.45
N ASP A 142 -29.54 -2.97 -10.40
CA ASP A 142 -30.79 -3.03 -9.63
C ASP A 142 -30.63 -2.48 -8.19
N ALA A 143 -29.50 -1.84 -7.90
CA ALA A 143 -29.23 -1.30 -6.57
C ALA A 143 -29.98 0.02 -6.36
N LYS A 144 -31.06 0.00 -5.58
CA LYS A 144 -31.86 1.19 -5.24
C LYS A 144 -31.07 2.25 -4.45
N SER A 145 -30.15 1.81 -3.60
CA SER A 145 -29.28 2.69 -2.81
C SER A 145 -27.97 1.99 -2.47
N LEU A 146 -26.85 2.70 -2.60
CA LEU A 146 -25.54 2.20 -2.20
C LEU A 146 -25.12 2.83 -0.86
N LYS A 147 -24.72 1.97 0.08
CA LYS A 147 -24.07 2.40 1.35
C LYS A 147 -22.62 2.86 1.16
N ILE A 148 -22.12 2.85 -0.07
CA ILE A 148 -20.81 3.37 -0.47
C ILE A 148 -20.99 4.56 -1.41
N ASP A 149 -20.00 5.44 -1.44
CA ASP A 149 -19.82 6.36 -2.56
C ASP A 149 -19.01 5.65 -3.64
N TYR A 150 -19.37 5.88 -4.90
CA TYR A 150 -18.73 5.22 -6.03
C TYR A 150 -18.24 6.24 -7.04
N ASP A 151 -17.00 6.07 -7.47
CA ASP A 151 -16.46 6.76 -8.63
C ASP A 151 -15.76 5.76 -9.57
N PHE A 152 -15.32 6.22 -10.74
CA PHE A 152 -14.70 5.34 -11.72
C PHE A 152 -13.44 5.95 -12.34
N ASN A 153 -12.48 5.07 -12.60
CA ASN A 153 -11.29 5.37 -13.38
C ASN A 153 -10.91 4.11 -14.17
N LYS A 154 -10.47 4.22 -15.43
CA LYS A 154 -10.06 3.06 -16.25
C LYS A 154 -8.97 2.21 -15.56
N LYS A 155 -8.13 2.84 -14.73
CA LYS A 155 -7.09 2.16 -13.93
C LYS A 155 -7.56 1.75 -12.52
N SER A 156 -8.76 2.14 -12.11
CA SER A 156 -9.29 1.94 -10.75
C SER A 156 -8.30 2.44 -9.71
N TRP A 157 -7.88 3.69 -9.88
CA TRP A 157 -6.95 4.44 -9.03
C TRP A 157 -7.56 5.77 -8.67
N MET A 158 -7.18 6.31 -7.53
CA MET A 158 -7.48 7.70 -7.19
C MET A 158 -6.88 8.64 -8.23
N THR A 159 -7.59 9.73 -8.47
CA THR A 159 -7.14 10.86 -9.26
C THR A 159 -7.39 12.12 -8.45
N SER A 160 -6.70 13.22 -8.76
CA SER A 160 -6.92 14.50 -8.08
C SER A 160 -8.37 14.96 -8.18
N GLU A 161 -9.02 14.76 -9.33
CA GLU A 161 -10.43 15.08 -9.52
C GLU A 161 -11.36 14.29 -8.58
N ILE A 162 -11.13 12.97 -8.43
CA ILE A 162 -11.95 12.12 -7.55
C ILE A 162 -11.71 12.52 -6.08
N PHE A 163 -10.46 12.78 -5.72
CA PHE A 163 -10.08 13.21 -4.37
C PHE A 163 -10.72 14.56 -4.02
N GLU A 164 -10.56 15.58 -4.87
CA GLU A 164 -11.15 16.91 -4.68
C GLU A 164 -12.66 16.84 -4.50
N LYS A 165 -13.35 16.07 -5.36
CA LYS A 165 -14.80 15.85 -5.26
C LYS A 165 -15.19 15.19 -3.93
N TRP A 166 -14.40 14.25 -3.45
CA TRP A 166 -14.64 13.60 -2.16
C TRP A 166 -14.42 14.55 -0.98
N VAL A 167 -13.32 15.32 -0.98
CA VAL A 167 -13.00 16.29 0.08
C VAL A 167 -14.05 17.41 0.12
N GLN A 168 -14.54 17.89 -1.03
CA GLN A 168 -15.64 18.85 -1.08
C GLN A 168 -16.93 18.30 -0.45
N LYS A 169 -17.21 17.01 -0.64
CA LYS A 169 -18.37 16.36 0.00
C LYS A 169 -18.18 16.27 1.51
N LEU A 170 -16.95 15.98 1.97
CA LEU A 170 -16.60 16.00 3.38
C LEU A 170 -16.77 17.42 3.96
N ASP A 171 -16.29 18.46 3.27
CA ASP A 171 -16.42 19.85 3.70
C ASP A 171 -17.87 20.29 3.84
N LYS A 172 -18.73 19.96 2.87
CA LYS A 172 -20.18 20.19 2.96
C LYS A 172 -20.81 19.53 4.19
N ARG A 173 -20.38 18.32 4.52
CA ARG A 173 -20.84 17.62 5.72
C ARG A 173 -20.36 18.32 6.99
N MET A 174 -19.09 18.72 7.06
CA MET A 174 -18.53 19.42 8.21
C MET A 174 -19.15 20.81 8.41
N ILE A 175 -19.54 21.49 7.33
CA ILE A 175 -20.35 22.72 7.39
C ILE A 175 -21.71 22.44 8.03
N ALA A 176 -22.41 21.39 7.61
CA ALA A 176 -23.71 21.02 8.17
C ALA A 176 -23.64 20.61 9.65
N GLU A 177 -22.51 20.03 10.07
CA GLU A 177 -22.23 19.66 11.47
C GLU A 177 -21.68 20.85 12.30
N CYS A 178 -21.56 22.05 11.73
CA CYS A 178 -20.93 23.23 12.36
C CYS A 178 -19.54 22.92 12.95
N ARG A 179 -18.78 22.07 12.26
CA ARG A 179 -17.55 21.47 12.75
C ARG A 179 -16.38 21.83 11.88
N LYS A 180 -15.23 22.16 12.49
CA LYS A 180 -13.95 22.32 11.79
C LYS A 180 -13.05 21.13 12.11
N ILE A 181 -12.39 20.60 11.08
CA ILE A 181 -11.50 19.43 11.21
C ILE A 181 -10.16 19.68 10.54
N ALA A 182 -9.12 19.09 11.13
CA ALA A 182 -7.83 18.90 10.50
C ALA A 182 -7.85 17.53 9.82
N PHE A 183 -7.59 17.47 8.52
CA PHE A 183 -7.59 16.25 7.73
C PHE A 183 -6.16 15.95 7.29
N VAL A 184 -5.55 14.98 7.96
CA VAL A 184 -4.21 14.49 7.64
C VAL A 184 -4.33 13.42 6.58
N PHE A 185 -3.62 13.57 5.47
CA PHE A 185 -3.70 12.65 4.34
C PHE A 185 -2.31 12.41 3.71
N ASP A 186 -2.13 11.28 3.01
CA ASP A 186 -0.83 10.95 2.41
C ASP A 186 -0.44 11.92 1.28
N ASN A 187 0.85 12.26 1.21
CA ASN A 187 1.45 13.14 0.21
C ASN A 187 1.76 12.39 -1.09
N TYR A 188 0.77 11.67 -1.60
CA TYR A 188 0.89 10.95 -2.87
C TYR A 188 0.62 11.89 -4.07
N PRO A 189 1.31 11.76 -5.21
CA PRO A 189 1.25 12.74 -6.32
C PRO A 189 -0.14 12.98 -6.92
N SER A 190 -1.10 12.07 -6.71
CA SER A 190 -2.49 12.30 -7.14
C SER A 190 -3.28 13.21 -6.20
N HIS A 191 -2.74 13.58 -5.05
CA HIS A 191 -3.33 14.60 -4.18
C HIS A 191 -2.77 15.96 -4.59
N PRO A 192 -3.62 16.92 -4.96
CA PRO A 192 -3.15 18.25 -5.30
C PRO A 192 -2.56 18.89 -4.04
N LYS A 193 -1.31 19.39 -4.15
CA LYS A 193 -0.58 20.05 -3.04
C LYS A 193 -1.32 21.28 -2.50
N GLU A 194 -2.16 21.88 -3.34
CA GLU A 194 -3.11 22.92 -2.99
C GLU A 194 -4.44 22.56 -3.65
N SER A 195 -5.52 22.43 -2.87
CA SER A 195 -6.83 22.22 -3.46
C SER A 195 -7.24 23.47 -4.25
N ASN A 196 -7.59 23.33 -5.53
CA ASN A 196 -8.03 24.44 -6.38
C ASN A 196 -9.34 25.12 -5.91
N GLN A 197 -9.94 24.66 -4.82
CA GLN A 197 -11.16 25.20 -4.24
C GLN A 197 -10.96 25.52 -2.75
N LYS A 198 -11.45 26.70 -2.32
CA LYS A 198 -11.42 27.12 -0.92
C LYS A 198 -12.38 26.26 -0.08
N LEU A 199 -11.85 25.26 0.61
CA LEU A 199 -12.55 24.52 1.67
C LEU A 199 -12.79 25.46 2.86
N LYS A 200 -13.93 25.32 3.55
CA LYS A 200 -14.31 26.23 4.66
C LYS A 200 -14.03 25.63 6.03
N ASN A 201 -14.30 24.34 6.19
CA ASN A 201 -14.33 23.65 7.48
C ASN A 201 -13.36 22.45 7.53
N VAL A 202 -12.83 22.03 6.39
CA VAL A 202 -11.78 21.01 6.29
C VAL A 202 -10.48 21.68 5.89
N ILE A 203 -9.45 21.53 6.72
CA ILE A 203 -8.08 21.90 6.36
C ILE A 203 -7.29 20.62 6.10
N VAL A 204 -6.71 20.49 4.91
CA VAL A 204 -5.95 19.31 4.49
C VAL A 204 -4.47 19.53 4.79
N PHE A 205 -3.83 18.56 5.43
CA PHE A 205 -2.41 18.52 5.76
C PHE A 205 -1.75 17.29 5.17
#